data_AF-A0A956Z8U9-F1
#
_entry.id   AF-A0A956Z8U9-F1
#
_cell.length_a   1.000
_cell.length_b   1.000
_cell.length_c   1.000
_cell.angle_alpha   90.00
_cell.angle_beta   90.00
_cell.angle_gamma   90.00
#
_symmetry.space_group_name_H-M   'P 1'
#
loop_
_entity.id
_entity.type
_entity.pdbx_description
1 polymer ?
#
loop_
_entity_poly.entity_id
_entity_poly.type
_entity_poly.pdbx_seq_one_letter_code
_entity_poly.pdbx_strand_id
1 'polypeptide(L)' 'NAGGVVVSYFEWNQNIQRLFWDEAHIVEKLEYLMGKGFDEMYNIYASKNVDPRTAAMMLGVGRVAEAKKLRGLYP' A
#
# COMPACT_ATOMS: atom_id res chain seq x y z
N ASN A 1 -8.44 -8.94 0.44
CA ASN A 1 -7.33 -9.92 0.32
C ASN A 1 -5.94 -9.30 0.50
N ALA A 2 -5.75 -7.96 0.50
CA ALA A 2 -4.43 -7.34 0.70
C ALA A 2 -3.90 -7.38 2.15
N GLY A 3 -4.76 -7.58 3.15
CA GLY A 3 -4.36 -7.56 4.57
C GLY A 3 -3.29 -8.59 4.92
N GLY A 4 -3.35 -9.80 4.34
CA GLY A 4 -2.30 -10.81 4.58
C GLY A 4 -0.92 -10.35 4.12
N VAL A 5 -0.83 -9.68 2.96
CA VAL A 5 0.43 -9.14 2.44
C VAL A 5 0.96 -8.02 3.33
N VAL A 6 0.07 -7.16 3.84
CA VAL A 6 0.45 -6.07 4.76
C VAL A 6 0.99 -6.64 6.07
N VAL A 7 0.35 -7.67 6.64
CA VAL A 7 0.82 -8.31 7.87
C VAL A 7 2.15 -9.06 7.64
N SER A 8 2.36 -9.71 6.49
CA SER A 8 3.67 -10.28 6.13
C SER A 8 4.77 -9.22 6.01
N TYR A 9 4.43 -8.01 5.54
CA TYR A 9 5.37 -6.89 5.55
C TYR A 9 5.71 -6.44 7.00
N PHE A 10 4.73 -6.40 7.89
CA PHE A 10 4.99 -6.11 9.30
C PHE A 10 5.88 -7.17 9.95
N GLU A 11 5.67 -8.44 9.65
CA GLU A 11 6.53 -9.55 10.10
C GLU A 11 7.99 -9.32 9.66
N TRP A 12 8.21 -9.02 8.38
CA TRP A 12 9.54 -8.71 7.86
C TRP A 12 10.21 -7.54 8.60
N ASN A 13 9.47 -6.46 8.84
CA ASN A 13 10.00 -5.29 9.57
C ASN A 13 10.33 -5.62 11.04
N GLN A 14 9.45 -6.35 11.72
CA GLN A 14 9.69 -6.81 13.11
C GLN A 14 10.92 -7.72 13.20
N ASN A 15 11.11 -8.62 12.22
CA ASN A 15 12.27 -9.52 12.17
C ASN A 15 13.61 -8.77 12.05
N ILE A 16 13.66 -7.69 11.28
CA ILE A 16 14.86 -6.84 11.16
C ILE A 16 15.20 -6.19 12.51
N GLN A 17 14.18 -5.72 13.22
CA GLN A 17 14.35 -4.99 14.48
C GLN A 17 14.45 -5.92 15.71
N ARG A 18 14.12 -7.21 15.55
CA ARG A 18 13.97 -8.20 16.64
C ARG A 18 13.02 -7.73 17.74
N LEU A 19 11.99 -7.00 17.35
CA LEU A 19 10.97 -6.45 18.24
C LEU A 19 9.60 -6.85 17.72
N PHE A 20 8.85 -7.59 18.52
CA PHE A 20 7.50 -8.02 18.18
C PHE A 20 6.47 -7.07 18.78
N TRP A 21 5.44 -6.76 18.01
CA TRP A 21 4.30 -5.95 18.45
C TRP A 21 3.16 -6.86 18.92
N ASP A 22 2.31 -6.32 19.80
CA ASP A 22 1.08 -7.01 20.17
C ASP A 22 0.05 -6.95 19.03
N GLU A 23 -1.00 -7.78 19.16
CA GLU A 23 -2.06 -7.88 18.17
C GLU A 23 -2.78 -6.54 17.95
N ALA A 24 -3.04 -5.79 19.02
CA ALA A 24 -3.74 -4.51 18.93
C ALA A 24 -2.97 -3.52 18.05
N HIS A 25 -1.65 -3.45 18.23
CA HIS A 25 -0.75 -2.62 17.45
C HIS A 25 -0.68 -3.05 15.98
N ILE A 26 -0.69 -4.36 15.71
CA ILE A 26 -0.74 -4.90 14.34
C ILE A 26 -2.05 -4.52 13.67
N VAL A 27 -3.18 -4.68 14.36
CA VAL A 27 -4.52 -4.36 13.85
C VAL A 27 -4.66 -2.86 13.58
N GLU A 28 -4.24 -2.00 14.51
CA GLU A 28 -4.29 -0.55 14.33
C GLU A 28 -3.51 -0.11 13.08
N LYS A 29 -2.28 -0.61 12.91
CA LYS A 29 -1.48 -0.31 11.72
C LYS A 29 -2.10 -0.86 10.43
N LEU A 30 -2.68 -2.06 10.50
CA LEU A 30 -3.34 -2.68 9.36
C LEU A 30 -4.53 -1.84 8.91
N GLU A 31 -5.42 -1.47 9.84
CA GLU A 31 -6.60 -0.62 9.57
C GLU A 31 -6.19 0.71 8.95
N TYR A 32 -5.17 1.37 9.52
CA TYR A 32 -4.65 2.62 8.99
C TYR A 32 -4.16 2.49 7.54
N LEU A 33 -3.33 1.48 7.22
CA LEU A 33 -2.80 1.29 5.87
C LEU A 33 -3.88 0.88 4.87
N MET A 34 -4.83 0.04 5.28
CA MET A 34 -5.95 -0.39 4.45
C MET A 34 -6.89 0.78 4.13
N GLY A 35 -7.23 1.58 5.14
CA GLY A 35 -8.05 2.79 4.98
C GLY A 35 -7.39 3.80 4.05
N LYS A 36 -6.12 4.13 4.29
CA LYS A 36 -5.35 5.02 3.41
C LYS A 36 -5.31 4.52 1.97
N GLY A 37 -5.06 3.23 1.76
CA GLY A 37 -5.04 2.64 0.42
C GLY A 37 -6.40 2.72 -0.29
N PHE A 38 -7.48 2.53 0.46
CA PHE A 38 -8.84 2.70 -0.05
C PHE A 38 -9.13 4.15 -0.43
N ASP A 39 -8.81 5.12 0.44
CA ASP A 39 -9.07 6.55 0.20
C ASP A 39 -8.34 7.05 -1.05
N GLU A 40 -7.07 6.67 -1.24
CA GLU A 40 -6.31 7.02 -2.43
C GLU A 40 -6.94 6.44 -3.71
N MET A 41 -7.39 5.18 -3.67
CA MET A 41 -8.08 4.55 -4.79
C MET A 41 -9.42 5.24 -5.07
N TYR A 42 -10.20 5.53 -4.02
CA TYR A 42 -11.50 6.20 -4.13
C TYR A 42 -11.38 7.59 -4.75
N ASN A 43 -10.34 8.35 -4.38
CA ASN A 43 -10.06 9.64 -4.98
C ASN A 43 -9.76 9.54 -6.49
N ILE A 44 -9.03 8.50 -6.92
CA ILE A 44 -8.79 8.24 -8.35
C ILE A 44 -10.09 7.85 -9.05
N TYR A 45 -10.86 6.94 -8.46
CA TYR A 45 -12.17 6.53 -8.94
C TYR A 45 -13.07 7.76 -9.20
N ALA A 46 -13.23 8.63 -8.20
CA ALA A 46 -14.10 9.80 -8.26
C ALA A 46 -13.59 10.86 -9.24
N SER A 47 -12.28 11.13 -9.25
CA SER A 47 -11.69 12.18 -10.09
C SER A 47 -11.54 11.80 -11.56
N LYS A 48 -11.39 10.50 -11.86
CA LYS A 48 -11.19 9.99 -13.23
C LYS A 48 -12.45 9.36 -13.82
N ASN A 49 -13.52 9.20 -13.03
CA ASN A 49 -14.78 8.58 -13.43
C ASN A 49 -14.57 7.21 -14.12
N VAL A 50 -13.77 6.36 -13.49
CA VAL A 50 -13.48 4.98 -13.92
C VAL A 50 -14.09 4.00 -12.92
N ASP A 51 -14.09 2.70 -13.21
CA ASP A 51 -14.50 1.72 -12.21
C ASP A 51 -13.42 1.53 -11.10
N PRO A 52 -13.79 1.10 -9.88
CA PRO A 52 -12.84 0.96 -8.77
C PRO A 52 -11.67 0.00 -9.03
N ARG A 53 -11.86 -1.03 -9.87
CA ARG A 53 -10.78 -1.96 -10.21
C ARG A 53 -9.76 -1.26 -11.11
N THR A 54 -10.20 -0.50 -12.09
CA THR A 54 -9.31 0.34 -12.91
C THR A 54 -8.60 1.37 -12.05
N ALA A 55 -9.28 2.06 -11.14
CA ALA A 55 -8.66 3.02 -10.21
C ALA A 55 -7.57 2.38 -9.34
N ALA A 56 -7.80 1.18 -8.80
CA ALA A 56 -6.81 0.43 -8.03
C ALA A 56 -5.57 0.07 -8.87
N MET A 57 -5.76 -0.33 -10.13
CA MET A 57 -4.66 -0.61 -11.06
C MET A 57 -3.88 0.66 -11.41
N MET A 58 -4.57 1.78 -11.65
CA MET A 58 -3.93 3.07 -11.89
C MET A 58 -3.06 3.49 -10.71
N LEU A 59 -3.57 3.34 -9.48
CA LEU A 59 -2.82 3.63 -8.26
C LEU A 59 -1.56 2.76 -8.16
N GLY A 60 -1.70 1.43 -8.31
CA GLY A 60 -0.60 0.48 -8.18
C GLY A 60 0.49 0.70 -9.22
N VAL A 61 0.12 0.77 -10.50
CA VAL A 61 1.06 1.00 -11.60
C VAL A 61 1.68 2.39 -11.52
N GLY A 62 0.88 3.40 -11.20
CA GLY A 62 1.33 4.79 -11.08
C GLY A 62 2.44 4.95 -10.04
N ARG A 63 2.31 4.32 -8.87
CA ARG A 63 3.35 4.33 -7.82
C ARG A 63 4.67 3.73 -8.30
N VAL A 64 4.64 2.60 -9.01
CA VAL A 64 5.84 1.95 -9.54
C VAL A 64 6.47 2.78 -10.66
N ALA A 65 5.65 3.33 -11.56
CA ALA A 65 6.11 4.19 -12.64
C ALA A 65 6.79 5.46 -12.11
N GLU A 66 6.22 6.10 -11.09
CA GLU A 66 6.80 7.29 -10.48
C GLU A 66 8.12 6.96 -9.76
N ALA A 67 8.17 5.87 -8.99
CA ALA A 67 9.41 5.42 -8.36
C ALA A 67 10.50 5.12 -9.40
N LYS A 68 10.15 4.51 -10.53
CA LYS A 68 11.09 4.26 -11.63
C LYS A 68 11.57 5.56 -12.27
N LYS A 69 10.68 6.51 -12.50
CA LYS A 69 11.01 7.83 -13.06
C LYS A 69 11.98 8.59 -12.15
N LEU A 70 11.73 8.61 -10.84
CA LEU A 70 12.59 9.25 -9.84
C LEU A 70 14.00 8.63 -9.78
N ARG A 71 14.11 7.31 -9.91
CA ARG A 71 15.42 6.63 -9.94
C ARG A 71 16.17 6.81 -11.26
N GLY A 72 15.50 7.25 -12.32
CA GLY A 72 16.07 7.41 -13.65
C GLY A 72 16.33 6.08 -14.38
N LEU A 73 16.95 6.21 -15.56
CA LEU A 73 17.57 5.10 -16.27
C LEU A 73 19.06 5.12 -15.94
N TYR A 74 19.57 4.02 -15.41
CA TYR A 74 21.01 3.82 -15.22
C TYR A 74 21.36 2.34 -15.43
N PRO A 75 22.48 2.02 -16.13
CA PRO A 75 23.30 2.96 -16.89
C PRO A 75 22.53 3.77 -17.93
#